data_AF-A0A438FRX8-F1
#
_entry.id   AF-A0A438FRX8-F1
#
_cell.length_a   1.000
_cell.length_b   1.000
_cell.length_c   1.000
_cell.angle_alpha   90.00
_cell.angle_beta   90.00
_cell.angle_gamma   90.00
#
_symmetry.space_group_name_H-M   'P 1'
#
loop_
_entity.id
_entity.type
_entity.pdbx_description
1 polymer ?
#
loop_
_entity_poly.entity_id
_entity_poly.type
_entity_poly.pdbx_seq_one_letter_code
_entity_poly.pdbx_strand_id
1 'polypeptide(L)'
;MVKYKDPGCPTISVQIGDSFVERALLDLGASVNLLPYSIYKQLGLGELKATTITLSLANRLIKVPKGVVEDVLVQVEKFYYPVDFVVLDTESLKNV
;
A
#
# COMPACT_ATOMS: atom_id res chain seq x y z
N MET A 1 -4.83 -24.28 -19.34
CA MET A 1 -3.94 -23.31 -18.68
C MET A 1 -3.52 -23.90 -17.34
N VAL A 2 -2.22 -24.07 -17.10
CA VAL A 2 -1.71 -24.53 -15.80
C VAL A 2 -1.72 -23.34 -14.86
N LYS A 3 -2.50 -23.41 -13.77
CA LYS A 3 -2.44 -22.43 -12.69
C LYS A 3 -1.15 -22.68 -11.91
N TYR A 4 -0.27 -21.68 -11.82
CA TYR A 4 0.89 -21.76 -10.94
C TYR A 4 0.43 -21.94 -9.49
N LYS A 5 1.19 -22.70 -8.69
CA LYS A 5 0.90 -22.85 -7.26
C LYS A 5 0.81 -21.47 -6.62
N ASP A 6 -0.16 -21.31 -5.74
CA ASP A 6 -0.35 -20.08 -4.98
C ASP A 6 0.92 -19.83 -4.14
N PRO A 7 1.63 -18.70 -4.33
CA PRO A 7 2.80 -18.35 -3.53
C PRO A 7 2.42 -17.93 -2.09
N GLY A 8 1.12 -17.84 -1.77
CA GLY A 8 0.60 -17.46 -0.47
C GLY A 8 0.56 -15.95 -0.29
N CYS A 9 1.73 -15.30 -0.21
CA CYS A 9 1.89 -13.87 0.01
C CYS A 9 2.82 -13.29 -1.07
N PRO A 10 2.32 -13.12 -2.31
CA PRO A 10 3.16 -12.60 -3.39
C PRO A 10 3.61 -11.17 -3.07
N THR A 11 4.90 -10.92 -3.14
CA THR A 11 5.47 -9.58 -2.96
C THR A 11 6.25 -9.15 -4.19
N ILE A 12 6.22 -7.86 -4.48
CA ILE A 12 7.03 -7.22 -5.52
C ILE A 12 7.91 -6.15 -4.90
N SER A 13 9.07 -5.89 -5.51
CA SER A 13 9.88 -4.74 -5.15
C SER A 13 9.43 -3.53 -5.94
N VAL A 14 9.31 -2.39 -5.27
CA VAL A 14 8.87 -1.13 -5.89
C VAL A 14 9.76 0.02 -5.42
N GLN A 15 9.80 1.08 -6.21
CA GLN A 15 10.43 2.34 -5.82
C GLN A 15 9.38 3.44 -5.80
N ILE A 16 9.35 4.23 -4.72
CA ILE A 16 8.43 5.36 -4.53
C ILE A 16 9.28 6.59 -4.23
N GLY A 17 9.34 7.52 -5.18
CA GLY A 17 10.36 8.58 -5.17
C GLY A 17 11.77 7.97 -5.11
N ASP A 18 12.55 8.37 -4.10
CA ASP A 18 13.91 7.86 -3.89
C ASP A 18 13.97 6.65 -2.93
N SER A 19 12.82 6.19 -2.43
CA SER A 19 12.76 5.10 -1.46
C SER A 19 12.47 3.77 -2.12
N PHE A 20 13.33 2.78 -1.87
CA PHE A 20 13.16 1.41 -2.32
C PHE A 20 12.39 0.59 -1.28
N VAL A 21 11.30 -0.04 -1.70
CA VAL A 21 10.49 -0.96 -0.90
C VAL A 21 10.67 -2.36 -1.46
N GLU A 22 11.45 -3.18 -0.76
CA GLU A 22 11.82 -4.52 -1.23
C GLU A 22 10.62 -5.46 -1.37
N ARG A 23 9.62 -5.33 -0.48
CA ARG A 23 8.52 -6.29 -0.32
C ARG A 23 7.17 -5.60 -0.18
N ALA A 24 6.64 -5.04 -1.27
CA ALA A 24 5.25 -4.60 -1.34
C ALA A 24 4.34 -5.80 -1.61
N LEU A 25 3.28 -5.96 -0.80
CA LEU A 25 2.31 -7.04 -0.95
C LEU A 25 1.44 -6.82 -2.19
N LEU A 26 1.39 -7.82 -3.08
CA LEU A 26 0.51 -7.82 -4.24
C LEU A 26 -0.79 -8.58 -3.91
N ASP A 27 -1.70 -7.92 -3.20
CA ASP A 27 -3.01 -8.50 -2.90
C ASP A 27 -4.02 -8.19 -4.01
N LEU A 28 -4.21 -9.13 -4.94
CA LEU A 28 -5.21 -9.01 -6.01
C LEU A 28 -6.66 -9.11 -5.51
N GLY A 29 -6.87 -9.51 -4.24
CA GLY A 29 -8.18 -9.52 -3.59
C GLY A 29 -8.53 -8.20 -2.91
N ALA A 30 -7.57 -7.29 -2.74
CA ALA A 30 -7.80 -5.97 -2.18
C ALA A 30 -8.38 -5.03 -3.25
N SER A 31 -9.40 -4.25 -2.89
CA SER A 31 -10.01 -3.26 -3.80
C SER A 31 -9.27 -1.92 -3.84
N VAL A 32 -8.33 -1.69 -2.92
CA VAL A 32 -7.58 -0.43 -2.77
C VAL A 32 -6.12 -0.71 -2.43
N ASN A 33 -5.23 0.21 -2.79
CA ASN A 33 -3.85 0.16 -2.33
C ASN A 33 -3.74 0.81 -0.95
N LEU A 34 -3.00 0.16 -0.04
CA LEU A 34 -2.80 0.65 1.32
C LEU A 34 -1.36 1.09 1.53
N LEU A 35 -1.17 2.20 2.24
CA LEU A 35 0.13 2.65 2.69
C LEU A 35 0.09 2.88 4.22
N PRO A 36 0.98 2.22 4.99
CA PRO A 36 1.11 2.52 6.41
C PRO A 36 1.46 3.99 6.66
N TYR A 37 0.84 4.62 7.65
CA TYR A 37 1.08 6.03 7.96
C TYR A 37 2.54 6.32 8.33
N SER A 38 3.23 5.38 8.97
CA SER A 38 4.66 5.49 9.28
C SER A 38 5.50 5.62 8.01
N ILE A 39 5.22 4.79 7.00
CA ILE A 39 5.91 4.80 5.71
C ILE A 39 5.56 6.06 4.94
N TYR A 40 4.27 6.42 4.85
CA TYR A 40 3.84 7.69 4.24
C TYR A 40 4.61 8.89 4.81
N LYS A 41 4.78 8.96 6.15
CA LYS A 41 5.55 10.04 6.79
C LYS A 41 7.03 10.02 6.43
N GLN A 42 7.64 8.84 6.31
CA GLN A 42 9.04 8.71 5.90
C GLN A 42 9.25 9.13 4.44
N LEU A 43 8.30 8.80 3.57
CA LEU A 43 8.34 9.12 2.14
C LEU A 43 8.06 10.60 1.85
N GLY A 44 7.42 11.32 2.77
CA GLY A 44 7.15 12.76 2.62
C GLY A 44 6.26 13.10 1.42
N LEU A 45 5.26 12.26 1.13
CA LEU A 45 4.42 12.32 -0.10
C LEU A 45 3.44 13.52 -0.17
N GLY A 46 3.68 14.59 0.58
CA GLY A 46 2.81 15.77 0.58
C GLY A 46 1.53 15.58 1.41
N GLU A 47 0.50 16.35 1.11
CA GLU A 47 -0.74 16.42 1.89
C GLU A 47 -1.61 15.16 1.74
N LEU A 48 -2.22 14.71 2.84
CA LEU A 48 -3.30 13.72 2.79
C LEU A 48 -4.63 14.41 2.51
N LYS A 49 -5.30 13.98 1.44
CA LYS A 49 -6.68 14.39 1.18
C LYS A 49 -7.61 13.72 2.17
N ALA A 50 -8.49 14.52 2.77
CA ALA A 50 -9.55 14.01 3.63
C ALA A 50 -10.45 13.06 2.82
N THR A 51 -10.92 12.00 3.47
CA THR A 51 -11.78 11.00 2.84
C THR A 51 -12.85 10.55 3.81
N THR A 52 -14.03 10.21 3.28
CA THR A 52 -15.15 9.66 4.05
C THR A 52 -15.23 8.15 3.96
N ILE A 53 -14.26 7.49 3.32
CA ILE A 53 -14.26 6.03 3.18
C ILE A 53 -13.98 5.35 4.52
N THR A 54 -14.54 4.16 4.68
CA THR A 54 -14.20 3.21 5.74
C THR A 54 -13.76 1.90 5.12
N LEU A 55 -12.74 1.26 5.68
CA LEU A 55 -12.20 0.02 5.17
C LEU A 55 -12.68 -1.15 6.01
N SER A 56 -13.26 -2.17 5.36
CA SER A 56 -13.51 -3.47 5.98
C SER A 56 -12.34 -4.39 5.70
N LEU A 57 -11.69 -4.88 6.75
CA LEU A 57 -10.60 -5.85 6.65
C LEU A 57 -11.15 -7.28 6.59
N ALA A 58 -10.31 -8.23 6.18
CA ALA A 58 -10.68 -9.65 6.10
C ALA A 58 -11.13 -10.25 7.46
N ASN A 59 -10.62 -9.71 8.57
CA ASN A 59 -11.05 -10.07 9.92
C ASN A 59 -12.33 -9.34 10.37
N ARG A 60 -13.04 -8.69 9.44
CA ARG A 60 -14.28 -7.93 9.65
C ARG A 60 -14.12 -6.69 10.54
N LEU A 61 -12.88 -6.28 10.85
CA LEU A 61 -12.64 -5.00 11.50
C LEU A 61 -12.85 -3.87 10.49
N ILE A 62 -13.50 -2.82 10.97
CA ILE A 62 -13.66 -1.58 10.22
C ILE A 62 -12.59 -0.59 10.69
N LYS A 63 -11.85 0.00 9.75
CA LYS A 63 -10.83 1.01 10.01
C LYS A 63 -11.17 2.30 9.27
N VAL A 64 -10.96 3.43 9.95
CA VAL A 64 -11.06 4.76 9.36
C VAL A 64 -9.64 5.17 8.93
N PRO A 65 -9.40 5.46 7.64
CA PRO A 65 -8.12 5.96 7.18
C PRO A 65 -7.81 7.37 7.71
N LYS A 66 -6.53 7.74 7.69
CA LYS A 66 -6.12 9.13 7.91
C LYS A 66 -6.40 10.01 6.71
N GLY A 67 -6.43 9.43 5.51
CA GLY A 67 -6.64 10.15 4.27
C GLY A 67 -6.27 9.30 3.06
N VAL A 68 -6.29 9.94 1.90
CA VAL A 68 -5.80 9.40 0.63
C VAL A 68 -4.65 10.28 0.15
N VAL A 69 -3.59 9.66 -0.36
CA VAL A 69 -2.60 10.36 -1.19
C VAL A 69 -2.79 9.89 -2.62
N GLU A 70 -2.94 10.83 -3.54
CA GLU A 70 -3.27 10.56 -4.94
C GLU A 70 -2.04 10.74 -5.83
N ASP A 71 -2.04 10.08 -6.99
CA ASP A 71 -1.04 10.22 -8.05
C ASP A 71 0.42 9.96 -7.62
N VAL A 72 0.62 9.05 -6.65
CA VAL A 72 1.98 8.65 -6.23
C VAL A 72 2.63 7.84 -7.34
N LEU A 73 3.77 8.30 -7.87
CA LEU A 73 4.53 7.56 -8.86
C LEU A 73 5.24 6.36 -8.20
N VAL A 74 4.79 5.17 -8.57
CA VAL A 74 5.38 3.90 -8.17
C VAL A 74 6.09 3.30 -9.36
N GLN A 75 7.39 3.04 -9.21
CA GLN A 75 8.18 2.33 -10.19
C GLN A 75 8.18 0.84 -9.88
N VAL A 76 7.82 0.04 -10.88
CA VAL A 76 7.95 -1.42 -10.87
C VAL A 76 8.85 -1.80 -12.04
N GLU A 77 10.02 -2.35 -11.73
CA GLU A 77 11.10 -2.57 -12.69
C GLU A 77 11.45 -1.27 -13.45
N LYS A 78 11.06 -1.16 -14.72
CA LYS A 78 11.34 -0.01 -15.61
C LYS A 78 10.12 0.85 -15.90
N PHE A 79 8.96 0.51 -15.33
CA PHE A 79 7.69 1.17 -15.62
C PHE A 79 7.23 1.99 -14.42
N TYR A 80 6.64 3.15 -14.71
CA TYR A 80 6.07 4.04 -13.71
C TYR A 80 4.55 4.01 -13.81
N TYR A 81 3.89 3.87 -12.65
CA TYR A 81 2.45 3.87 -12.53
C TYR A 81 2.04 4.93 -11.50
N PRO A 82 1.11 5.84 -11.82
CA PRO A 82 0.46 6.65 -10.81
C PRO A 82 -0.47 5.76 -9.98
N VAL A 83 -0.38 5.86 -8.66
CA VAL A 83 -1.13 5.03 -7.72
C VAL A 83 -1.70 5.91 -6.61
N ASP A 84 -3.00 5.74 -6.35
CA ASP A 84 -3.63 6.31 -5.17
C ASP A 84 -3.51 5.34 -4.00
N PHE A 85 -3.10 5.84 -2.84
CA PHE A 85 -3.00 5.07 -1.61
C PHE A 85 -3.95 5.58 -0.55
N VAL A 86 -4.69 4.66 0.05
CA VAL A 86 -5.39 4.91 1.30
C VAL A 86 -4.39 4.75 2.44
N VAL A 87 -4.23 5.80 3.25
CA VAL A 87 -3.25 5.83 4.33
C VAL A 87 -3.88 5.44 5.65
N LEU A 88 -3.41 4.35 6.24
CA LEU A 88 -3.93 3.77 7.47
C LEU A 88 -2.95 3.93 8.63
N ASP A 89 -3.47 4.18 9.83
CA ASP A 89 -2.69 3.99 11.05
C ASP A 89 -2.56 2.48 11.32
N THR A 90 -1.35 1.97 11.17
CA THR A 90 -1.02 0.56 11.44
C THR A 90 -0.03 0.52 12.59
N GLU A 91 -0.21 -0.40 13.52
CA GLU A 91 0.85 -0.68 14.49
C GLU A 91 2.09 -1.12 13.72
N SER A 92 3.22 -0.49 13.99
CA SER A 92 4.50 -0.92 13.43
C SER A 92 4.73 -2.36 13.83
N LEU A 93 4.82 -3.27 12.86
CA LEU A 93 5.43 -4.57 13.09
C LEU A 93 6.85 -4.27 13.57
N LYS A 94 7.06 -4.34 14.89
CA LYS A 94 8.42 -4.52 15.40
C LYS A 94 8.88 -5.82 14.77
N ASN A 95 10.00 -5.77 14.06
CA ASN A 95 10.65 -6.99 13.60
C ASN A 95 10.83 -7.87 14.85
N VAL A 96 10.06 -8.95 14.94
CA VAL A 96 10.21 -10.00 15.96
C VAL A 96 11.16 -11.04 15.40
#